data_AF-A0A2D5AN00-F1
#
_entry.id   AF-A0A2D5AN00-F1
#
_cell.length_a   1.000
_cell.length_b   1.000
_cell.length_c   1.000
_cell.angle_alpha   90.00
_cell.angle_beta   90.00
_cell.angle_gamma   90.00
#
_symmetry.space_group_name_H-M   'P 1'
#
loop_
_entity.id
_entity.type
_entity.pdbx_description
1 polymer ?
#
loop_
_entity_poly.entity_id
_entity_poly.type
_entity_poly.pdbx_seq_one_letter_code
_entity_poly.pdbx_strand_id
1 'polypeptide(L)'
;MNSLTLGFLYVCGFSWLFCEVCVSASNGAWTPLILFVIFFTVMFSVLGCIRLSERAVNIAGPIFSILIGLGIAAYGVNAFDASVVGAVLRLIGGGMVIALGGMAILLGRGEEVSH
;
A
#
# COMPACT_ATOMS: atom_id res chain seq x y z
N MET A 1 -16.46 2.28 6.01
CA MET A 1 -16.24 1.69 4.66
C MET A 1 -16.50 0.20 4.76
N ASN A 2 -17.22 -0.42 3.83
CA ASN A 2 -17.35 -1.88 3.82
C ASN A 2 -15.98 -2.53 3.58
N SER A 3 -15.68 -3.64 4.26
CA SER A 3 -14.37 -4.32 4.19
C SER A 3 -13.95 -4.66 2.75
N LEU A 4 -14.92 -4.93 1.88
CA LEU A 4 -14.75 -5.16 0.44
C LEU A 4 -14.12 -3.98 -0.30
N THR A 5 -14.49 -2.74 0.03
CA THR A 5 -13.94 -1.54 -0.64
C THR A 5 -12.49 -1.30 -0.25
N LEU A 6 -12.16 -1.54 1.02
CA LEU A 6 -10.79 -1.46 1.53
C LEU A 6 -9.90 -2.54 0.91
N GLY A 7 -10.40 -3.77 0.80
CA GLY A 7 -9.71 -4.86 0.12
C GLY A 7 -9.47 -4.60 -1.38
N PHE A 8 -10.45 -4.04 -2.08
CA PHE A 8 -10.28 -3.66 -3.49
C PHE A 8 -9.20 -2.59 -3.68
N LEU A 9 -9.25 -1.52 -2.89
CA LEU A 9 -8.25 -0.44 -2.94
C LEU A 9 -6.84 -0.94 -2.61
N TYR A 10 -6.75 -1.84 -1.64
CA TYR A 10 -5.50 -2.51 -1.29
C TYR A 10 -4.92 -3.29 -2.47
N VAL A 11 -5.73 -4.11 -3.16
CA VAL A 11 -5.29 -4.88 -4.34
C VAL A 11 -4.89 -3.97 -5.49
N CYS A 12 -5.63 -2.88 -5.73
CA CYS A 12 -5.27 -1.90 -6.74
C CYS A 12 -3.95 -1.20 -6.43
N GLY A 13 -3.77 -0.71 -5.20
CA GLY A 13 -2.52 -0.08 -4.78
C GLY A 13 -1.33 -1.04 -4.83
N PHE A 14 -1.53 -2.28 -4.40
CA PHE A 14 -0.52 -3.33 -4.45
C PHE A 14 -0.09 -3.65 -5.89
N SER A 15 -1.06 -3.81 -6.79
CA SER A 15 -0.80 -4.06 -8.22
C SER A 15 -0.07 -2.89 -8.88
N TRP A 16 -0.44 -1.66 -8.53
CA TRP A 16 0.26 -0.47 -9.02
C TRP A 16 1.71 -0.46 -8.54
N LEU A 17 1.95 -0.59 -7.22
CA LEU A 17 3.31 -0.60 -6.67
C LEU A 17 4.16 -1.72 -7.29
N PHE A 18 3.57 -2.91 -7.52
CA PHE A 18 4.23 -4.01 -8.20
C PHE A 18 4.68 -3.64 -9.62
N CYS A 19 3.84 -2.94 -10.39
CA CYS A 19 4.21 -2.45 -11.71
C CYS A 19 5.41 -1.48 -11.64
N GLU A 20 5.43 -0.54 -10.69
CA GLU A 20 6.54 0.43 -10.57
C GLU A 20 7.87 -0.25 -10.22
N VAL A 21 7.87 -1.23 -9.31
CA VAL A 21 9.09 -1.97 -8.96
C VAL A 21 9.55 -2.87 -10.11
N CYS A 22 8.63 -3.43 -10.91
CA CYS A 22 8.97 -4.19 -12.12
C CYS A 22 9.58 -3.31 -13.21
N VAL A 23 9.02 -2.12 -13.44
CA VAL A 23 9.58 -1.13 -14.36
C VAL A 23 10.98 -0.73 -13.91
N SER A 24 11.19 -0.49 -12.61
CA SER A 24 12.51 -0.17 -12.07
C SER A 24 13.53 -1.30 -12.27
N ALA A 25 13.10 -2.55 -12.08
CA ALA A 25 13.95 -3.72 -12.36
C ALA A 25 14.31 -3.83 -13.85
N SER A 26 13.37 -3.54 -14.76
CA SER A 26 13.66 -3.52 -16.21
C SER A 26 14.68 -2.45 -16.61
N ASN A 27 14.78 -1.37 -15.84
CA ASN A 27 15.80 -0.33 -15.98
C ASN A 27 17.11 -0.65 -15.24
N GLY A 28 17.27 -1.88 -14.72
CA GLY A 28 18.48 -2.36 -14.04
C GLY A 28 18.52 -2.13 -12.53
N ALA A 29 17.52 -1.47 -11.94
CA ALA A 29 17.41 -1.27 -10.50
C ALA A 29 16.58 -2.39 -9.85
N TRP A 30 17.24 -3.49 -9.48
CA TRP A 30 16.59 -4.70 -8.92
C TRP A 30 16.24 -4.61 -7.43
N THR A 31 16.94 -3.76 -6.67
CA THR A 31 16.75 -3.60 -5.23
C THR A 31 15.29 -3.37 -4.80
N PRO A 32 14.51 -2.50 -5.46
CA PRO A 32 13.12 -2.24 -5.07
C PRO A 32 12.22 -3.47 -5.26
N LEU A 33 12.45 -4.26 -6.31
CA LEU A 33 11.72 -5.50 -6.56
C LEU A 33 12.03 -6.54 -5.48
N ILE A 34 13.30 -6.69 -5.11
CA ILE A 34 13.73 -7.63 -4.06
C ILE A 34 13.08 -7.25 -2.71
N LEU A 35 13.12 -5.97 -2.34
CA LEU A 35 12.49 -5.48 -1.11
C LEU A 35 10.97 -5.69 -1.13
N PHE A 36 10.32 -5.43 -2.26
CA PHE A 36 8.89 -5.68 -2.44
C PHE A 36 8.54 -7.15 -2.26
N VAL A 37 9.31 -8.06 -2.88
CA VAL A 37 9.09 -9.51 -2.78
C VAL A 37 9.25 -9.97 -1.34
N ILE A 38 10.32 -9.56 -0.64
CA ILE A 38 10.53 -9.92 0.77
C ILE A 38 9.35 -9.46 1.62
N PHE A 39 8.95 -8.18 1.47
CA PHE A 39 7.84 -7.62 2.22
C PHE A 39 6.51 -8.33 1.94
N PHE A 40 6.24 -8.63 0.66
CA PHE A 40 5.05 -9.37 0.25
C PHE A 40 5.06 -10.80 0.82
N THR A 41 6.18 -11.51 0.76
CA THR A 41 6.29 -12.87 1.29
C THR A 41 6.06 -12.88 2.80
N VAL A 42 6.65 -11.94 3.54
CA VAL A 42 6.42 -11.82 5.00
C VAL A 42 4.96 -11.53 5.28
N MET A 43 4.38 -10.55 4.59
CA MET A 43 2.99 -10.15 4.80
C MET A 43 2.01 -11.27 4.44
N PHE A 44 2.21 -11.98 3.34
CA PHE A 44 1.38 -13.12 2.94
C PHE A 44 1.54 -14.29 3.91
N SER A 45 2.75 -14.56 4.40
CA SER A 45 3.00 -15.62 5.38
C SER A 45 2.33 -15.30 6.72
N VAL A 46 2.42 -14.05 7.18
CA VAL A 46 1.80 -13.62 8.44
C VAL A 46 0.27 -13.62 8.30
N LEU A 47 -0.28 -12.96 7.29
CA LEU A 47 -1.73 -12.82 7.13
C LEU A 47 -2.44 -14.09 6.63
N GLY A 48 -1.74 -14.92 5.85
CA GLY A 48 -2.31 -16.11 5.21
C GLY A 48 -2.11 -17.41 5.97
N CYS A 49 -1.01 -17.57 6.71
CA CYS A 49 -0.72 -18.84 7.41
C CYS A 49 -1.08 -18.81 8.90
N ILE A 50 -1.12 -17.63 9.53
CA ILE A 50 -1.56 -17.49 10.91
C ILE A 50 -3.06 -17.20 10.89
N ARG A 51 -3.86 -17.94 11.67
CA ARG A 51 -5.26 -17.55 11.94
C ARG A 51 -5.25 -16.30 12.82
N LEU A 52 -5.00 -15.14 12.23
CA LEU A 52 -5.10 -13.87 12.93
C LEU A 52 -6.57 -13.61 13.28
N SER A 53 -6.79 -13.02 14.46
CA SER A 53 -8.11 -12.51 14.83
C SER A 53 -8.53 -11.41 13.84
N GLU A 54 -9.84 -11.27 13.61
CA GLU A 54 -10.39 -10.22 12.75
C GLU A 54 -9.91 -8.82 13.16
N ARG A 55 -9.69 -8.60 14.46
CA ARG A 55 -9.13 -7.36 15.00
C ARG A 55 -7.72 -7.08 14.50
N ALA A 56 -6.86 -8.10 14.45
CA ALA A 56 -5.49 -7.92 14.01
C ALA A 56 -5.39 -7.69 12.49
N VAL A 57 -6.26 -8.33 11.70
CA VAL A 57 -6.38 -8.07 10.25
C VAL A 57 -6.89 -6.64 9.98
N ASN A 58 -7.90 -6.19 10.75
CA ASN A 58 -8.45 -4.84 10.63
C ASN A 58 -7.45 -3.74 11.02
N ILE A 59 -6.48 -4.02 11.89
CA ILE A 59 -5.39 -3.08 12.22
C ILE A 59 -4.28 -3.13 11.18
N ALA A 60 -3.91 -4.32 10.71
CA ALA A 60 -2.79 -4.52 9.80
C ALA A 60 -3.09 -4.00 8.37
N GLY A 61 -4.30 -4.20 7.86
CA GLY A 61 -4.70 -3.77 6.51
C GLY A 61 -4.47 -2.28 6.24
N PRO A 62 -4.95 -1.37 7.10
CA PRO A 62 -4.70 0.06 6.98
C PRO A 62 -3.22 0.46 7.01
N ILE A 63 -2.42 -0.20 7.87
CA ILE A 63 -0.97 0.06 7.96
C ILE A 63 -0.28 -0.32 6.65
N PHE A 64 -0.61 -1.50 6.09
CA PHE A 64 -0.06 -1.93 4.81
C PHE A 64 -0.50 -1.03 3.66
N SER A 65 -1.74 -0.54 3.67
CA SER A 65 -2.21 0.45 2.69
C SER A 65 -1.35 1.73 2.74
N ILE A 66 -1.07 2.26 3.93
CA ILE A 66 -0.21 3.45 4.08
C ILE A 66 1.21 3.19 3.54
N LEU A 67 1.80 2.03 3.84
CA LEU A 67 3.14 1.66 3.35
C LEU A 67 3.18 1.54 1.82
N ILE A 68 2.14 0.96 1.21
CA ILE A 68 2.00 0.89 -0.24
C ILE A 68 1.90 2.29 -0.84
N GLY A 69 1.04 3.14 -0.28
CA GLY A 69 0.87 4.51 -0.75
C GLY A 69 2.15 5.35 -0.62
N LEU A 70 2.93 5.14 0.44
CA LEU A 70 4.27 5.74 0.62
C LEU A 70 5.24 5.27 -0.47
N GLY A 71 5.23 3.98 -0.81
CA GLY A 71 6.04 3.44 -1.91
C GLY A 71 5.70 4.10 -3.25
N ILE A 72 4.42 4.22 -3.58
CA ILE A 72 3.96 4.87 -4.82
C ILE A 72 4.34 6.36 -4.82
N ALA A 73 4.18 7.05 -3.69
CA ALA A 73 4.55 8.46 -3.57
C ALA A 73 6.07 8.67 -3.76
N ALA A 74 6.91 7.81 -3.17
CA ALA A 74 8.35 7.85 -3.36
C ALA A 74 8.74 7.65 -4.83
N TYR A 75 8.05 6.76 -5.56
CA TYR A 75 8.20 6.65 -7.01
C TYR A 75 7.75 7.90 -7.75
N GLY A 76 6.67 8.54 -7.31
CA GLY A 76 6.20 9.81 -7.86
C GLY A 76 7.24 10.93 -7.75
N VAL A 77 7.90 11.07 -6.60
CA VAL A 77 8.96 12.08 -6.41
C VAL A 77 10.15 11.85 -7.36
N ASN A 78 10.56 10.60 -7.54
CA ASN A 78 11.67 10.27 -8.45
C ASN A 78 11.29 10.32 -9.93
N ALA A 79 10.00 10.40 -10.27
CA ALA A 79 9.53 10.39 -11.65
C ALA A 79 9.45 11.78 -12.31
N PHE A 80 9.70 12.87 -11.57
CA PHE A 80 9.59 14.23 -12.13
C PHE A 80 10.58 14.51 -13.28
N ASP A 81 11.76 13.90 -13.22
CA ASP A 81 12.77 14.05 -14.27
C ASP A 81 12.38 13.35 -15.58
N ALA A 82 11.50 12.34 -15.52
CA ALA A 82 11.07 11.55 -16.68
C ALA A 82 9.69 11.98 -17.20
N SER A 83 8.74 12.30 -16.31
CA SER A 83 7.39 12.69 -16.70
C SER A 83 6.68 13.42 -15.56
N VAL A 84 6.42 14.72 -15.74
CA VAL A 84 5.65 15.54 -14.79
C VAL A 84 4.24 14.98 -14.58
N VAL A 85 3.54 14.61 -15.66
CA VAL A 85 2.18 14.05 -15.56
C VAL A 85 2.20 12.71 -14.82
N GLY A 86 3.17 11.85 -15.12
CA GLY A 86 3.35 10.57 -14.44
C GLY A 86 3.72 10.72 -12.97
N ALA A 87 4.53 11.72 -12.61
CA ALA A 87 4.89 12.03 -11.23
C ALA A 87 3.68 12.49 -10.42
N VAL A 88 2.89 13.42 -10.97
CA VAL A 88 1.66 13.93 -10.35
C VAL A 88 0.63 12.82 -10.14
N LEU A 89 0.41 11.95 -11.13
CA LEU A 89 -0.51 10.82 -11.01
C LEU A 89 -0.11 9.86 -9.89
N ARG A 90 1.19 9.56 -9.76
CA ARG A 90 1.72 8.71 -8.68
C ARG A 90 1.59 9.36 -7.31
N LEU A 91 1.86 10.66 -7.20
CA LEU A 91 1.68 11.39 -5.94
C LEU A 91 0.22 11.44 -5.51
N ILE A 92 -0.71 11.69 -6.45
CA ILE A 92 -2.15 11.68 -6.16
C ILE A 92 -2.59 10.26 -5.77
N GLY A 93 -2.22 9.25 -6.56
CA GLY A 93 -2.56 7.84 -6.29
C GLY A 93 -2.01 7.37 -4.94
N GLY A 94 -0.72 7.58 -4.68
CA GLY A 94 -0.08 7.25 -3.42
C GLY A 94 -0.69 8.02 -2.25
N GLY A 95 -0.94 9.33 -2.41
CA GLY A 95 -1.57 10.18 -1.42
C GLY A 95 -3.00 9.74 -1.07
N MET A 96 -3.80 9.35 -2.06
CA MET A 96 -5.14 8.81 -1.83
C MET A 96 -5.09 7.49 -1.04
N VAL A 97 -4.18 6.58 -1.39
CA VAL A 97 -4.02 5.30 -0.69
C VAL A 97 -3.56 5.50 0.76
N ILE A 98 -2.69 6.49 1.03
CA ILE A 98 -2.29 6.89 2.38
C ILE A 98 -3.50 7.49 3.14
N ALA A 99 -4.22 8.43 2.53
CA ALA A 99 -5.36 9.09 3.17
C ALA A 99 -6.46 8.09 3.54
N LEU A 100 -6.73 7.13 2.67
CA LEU A 100 -7.70 6.06 2.90
C LEU A 100 -7.25 5.11 4.02
N GLY A 101 -5.97 4.73 4.05
CA GLY A 101 -5.40 3.95 5.15
C GLY A 101 -5.47 4.72 6.49
N GLY A 102 -5.15 6.01 6.49
CA GLY A 102 -5.26 6.87 7.68
C GLY A 102 -6.70 7.02 8.17
N MET A 103 -7.65 7.24 7.27
CA MET A 103 -9.07 7.30 7.60
C MET A 103 -9.59 5.97 8.14
N ALA A 104 -9.13 4.84 7.61
CA ALA A 104 -9.49 3.52 8.13
C ALA A 104 -9.00 3.31 9.57
N ILE A 105 -7.79 3.79 9.92
CA ILE A 105 -7.28 3.78 11.30
C ILE A 105 -8.12 4.68 12.20
N LEU A 106 -8.43 5.90 11.76
CA LEU A 106 -9.19 6.87 12.54
C LEU A 106 -10.63 6.38 12.82
N LEU A 107 -11.28 5.77 11.83
CA LEU A 107 -12.61 5.19 11.97
C LEU A 107 -12.61 3.96 12.89
N GLY A 108 -11.61 3.08 12.76
CA GLY A 108 -11.48 1.91 13.63
C GLY A 108 -11.23 2.26 15.10
N ARG A 109 -10.52 3.37 15.39
CA ARG A 109 -10.37 3.89 16.76
C ARG A 109 -11.66 4.51 17.31
N GLY A 110 -12.54 5.00 16.45
CA GLY A 110 -13.83 5.57 16.86
C GLY A 110 -14.80 4.53 17.42
N GLU A 111 -14.81 3.32 16.85
CA GLU A 111 -15.66 2.21 17.31
C GLU A 111 -15.18 1.59 18.63
N GLU A 112 -13.87 1.58 18.90
CA GLU A 112 -13.30 1.07 20.16
C GLU A 112 -13.53 1.97 21.38
N VAL A 113 -13.80 3.27 21.18
CA VAL A 113 -14.07 4.22 22.27
C VAL A 113 -15.55 4.25 22.67
N SER A 114 -16.44 3.73 21.81
CA SER A 114 -17.88 3.68 22.05
C SER A 114 -18.38 2.39 22.73
N HIS A 115 -17.48 1.46 23.08
CA HIS A 115 -17.80 0.17 23.70
C HIS A 115 -17.25 0.05 25.12
#